data_AF-A0A933R3W3-F1
#
_entry.id   AF-A0A933R3W3-F1
#
_cell.length_a   1.000
_cell.length_b   1.000
_cell.length_c   1.000
_cell.angle_alpha   90.00
_cell.angle_beta   90.00
_cell.angle_gamma   90.00
#
_symmetry.space_group_name_H-M   'P 1'
#
loop_
_entity.id
_entity.type
_entity.pdbx_description
1 polymer ?
#
loop_
_entity_poly.entity_id
_entity_poly.type
_entity_poly.pdbx_seq_one_letter_code
_entity_poly.pdbx_strand_id
1 'polypeptide(L)'
;MAKYPNWTGRIEALLNVLGGEEVVDALIAGTKVAEIKDAVRMLFDRHGRCIPPQGMKAEVVDANRDFHLTQPEVNFAERLARLTRFLTNGETPISAEEFERRTAEIVRRVKGDKLLVNLFCGVFLPIVLPQIAIGDYGKTLDLTLLPAVGRAYEAEFAGRKFYNHRQGTLAGEVTVVKGSRHEALVAAIAAGPVVALYFPTALQGFSIPADLEQMAMLPDFVLPTGALEPAAAMVMYPDVLARDGQTPGLDCAALSWRGGSLYFKADGDNLLFNGGGLSARGNYSGGLVVLG
;
A
#
# COMPACT_ATOMS: atom_id res chain seq x y z
N MET A 1 -19.60 -30.19 19.43
CA MET A 1 -20.65 -29.93 20.42
C MET A 1 -20.76 -28.42 20.59
N ALA A 2 -21.98 -27.87 20.64
CA ALA A 2 -22.17 -26.44 20.93
C ALA A 2 -21.69 -26.14 22.35
N LYS A 3 -21.03 -24.98 22.54
CA LYS A 3 -20.41 -24.63 23.82
C LYS A 3 -21.46 -24.26 24.88
N TYR A 4 -22.62 -23.75 24.44
CA TYR A 4 -23.79 -23.50 25.27
C TYR A 4 -25.01 -24.19 24.64
N PRO A 5 -25.63 -25.20 25.27
CA PRO A 5 -26.68 -26.01 24.66
C PRO A 5 -27.97 -25.22 24.34
N ASN A 6 -28.19 -24.12 25.05
CA ASN A 6 -29.44 -23.37 25.04
C ASN A 6 -29.36 -22.06 24.24
N TRP A 7 -28.17 -21.69 23.77
CA TRP A 7 -27.93 -20.40 23.13
C TRP A 7 -27.22 -20.61 21.79
N THR A 8 -27.73 -19.99 20.74
CA THR A 8 -27.11 -20.04 19.41
C THR A 8 -27.01 -18.65 18.79
N GLY A 9 -26.10 -18.50 17.83
CA GLY A 9 -25.96 -17.28 17.05
C GLY A 9 -25.46 -16.08 17.87
N ARG A 10 -26.19 -14.96 17.83
CA ARG A 10 -25.75 -13.69 18.46
C ARG A 10 -25.62 -13.77 19.98
N ILE A 11 -26.45 -14.57 20.64
CA ILE A 11 -26.41 -14.71 22.11
C ILE A 11 -25.20 -15.54 22.54
N GLU A 12 -24.89 -16.63 21.82
CA GLU A 12 -23.67 -17.41 22.04
C GLU A 12 -22.40 -16.56 21.82
N ALA A 13 -22.38 -15.71 20.80
CA ALA A 13 -21.28 -14.78 20.56
C ALA A 13 -21.11 -13.78 21.72
N LEU A 14 -22.21 -13.19 22.21
CA LEU A 14 -22.19 -12.29 23.36
C LEU A 14 -21.71 -12.99 24.63
N LEU A 15 -22.19 -14.20 24.91
CA LEU A 15 -21.74 -15.03 26.03
C LEU A 15 -20.23 -15.27 25.99
N ASN A 16 -19.69 -15.58 24.80
CA ASN A 16 -18.25 -15.75 24.63
C ASN A 16 -17.46 -14.46 24.88
N VAL A 17 -18.00 -13.29 24.47
CA VAL A 17 -17.37 -11.98 24.74
C VAL A 17 -17.38 -11.65 26.23
N LEU A 18 -18.47 -11.99 26.93
CA LEU A 18 -18.62 -11.72 28.36
C LEU A 18 -17.88 -12.72 29.26
N GLY A 19 -17.32 -13.81 28.71
CA GLY A 19 -16.57 -14.81 29.47
C GLY A 19 -17.39 -16.02 29.93
N GLY A 20 -18.58 -16.23 29.37
CA GLY A 20 -19.45 -17.40 29.60
C GLY A 20 -20.69 -17.11 30.46
N GLU A 21 -21.55 -18.13 30.62
CA GLU A 21 -22.82 -18.03 31.38
C GLU A 21 -22.60 -17.57 32.82
N GLU A 22 -21.56 -18.07 33.50
CA GLU A 22 -21.26 -17.69 34.89
C GLU A 22 -21.04 -16.18 35.08
N VAL A 23 -20.41 -15.52 34.10
CA VAL A 23 -20.21 -14.07 34.16
C VAL A 23 -21.52 -13.32 33.92
N VAL A 24 -22.37 -13.83 33.03
CA VAL A 24 -23.71 -13.27 32.78
C VAL A 24 -24.61 -13.43 34.00
N ASP A 25 -24.62 -14.58 34.65
CA ASP A 25 -25.38 -14.81 35.87
C ASP A 25 -24.91 -13.89 37.01
N ALA A 26 -23.59 -13.70 37.13
CA ALA A 26 -23.03 -12.77 38.10
C ALA A 26 -23.39 -11.30 37.82
N LEU A 27 -23.52 -10.91 36.54
CA LEU A 27 -24.02 -9.59 36.11
C LEU A 27 -25.51 -9.43 36.47
N ILE A 28 -26.34 -10.44 36.20
CA ILE A 28 -27.78 -10.45 36.53
C ILE A 28 -27.98 -10.37 38.06
N ALA A 29 -27.17 -11.09 38.82
CA ALA A 29 -27.19 -11.08 40.28
C ALA A 29 -26.64 -9.78 40.90
N GLY A 30 -26.13 -8.84 40.09
CA GLY A 30 -25.54 -7.58 40.58
C GLY A 30 -24.20 -7.73 41.30
N THR A 31 -23.58 -8.91 41.22
CA THR A 31 -22.28 -9.21 41.85
C THR A 31 -21.09 -8.83 40.97
N LYS A 32 -21.34 -8.57 39.68
CA LYS A 32 -20.40 -7.97 38.73
C LYS A 32 -21.05 -6.79 38.02
N VAL A 33 -20.22 -5.89 37.51
CA VAL A 33 -20.63 -4.76 36.67
C VAL A 33 -19.87 -4.87 35.34
N ALA A 34 -20.58 -4.65 34.23
CA ALA A 34 -19.97 -4.57 32.90
C ALA A 34 -19.87 -3.11 32.48
N GLU A 35 -18.70 -2.71 31.97
CA GLU A 35 -18.48 -1.41 31.37
C GLU A 35 -18.47 -1.57 29.84
N ILE A 36 -19.39 -0.91 29.15
CA ILE A 36 -19.41 -0.88 27.68
C ILE A 36 -18.48 0.25 27.24
N LYS A 37 -17.40 -0.13 26.57
CA LYS A 37 -16.49 0.81 25.89
C LYS A 37 -16.58 0.60 24.41
N ASP A 38 -16.42 1.68 23.65
CA ASP A 38 -16.19 1.55 22.22
C ASP A 38 -14.91 0.73 22.02
N ALA A 39 -15.05 -0.35 21.25
CA ALA A 39 -13.88 -1.10 20.83
C ALA A 39 -13.00 -0.17 20.00
N VAL A 40 -11.72 -0.05 20.35
CA VAL A 40 -10.72 0.59 19.49
C VAL A 40 -10.65 -0.23 18.22
N ARG A 41 -11.35 0.23 17.18
CA ARG A 41 -11.39 -0.46 15.89
C ARG A 41 -10.07 -0.19 15.18
N MET A 42 -9.23 -1.22 15.13
CA MET A 42 -8.00 -1.19 14.34
C MET A 42 -8.33 -0.83 12.89
N LEU A 43 -7.46 -0.04 12.25
CA LEU A 43 -7.62 0.31 10.83
C LEU A 43 -7.07 -0.79 9.91
N PHE A 44 -6.22 -1.68 10.45
CA PHE A 44 -5.59 -2.78 9.73
C PHE A 44 -5.80 -4.11 10.45
N ASP A 45 -6.02 -5.17 9.67
CA ASP A 45 -6.17 -6.53 10.15
C ASP A 45 -4.82 -7.17 10.53
N ARG A 46 -4.86 -8.42 11.00
CA ARG A 46 -3.66 -9.18 11.39
C ARG A 46 -2.68 -9.49 10.25
N HIS A 47 -3.03 -9.13 9.01
CA HIS A 47 -2.21 -9.31 7.81
C HIS A 47 -1.76 -7.96 7.23
N GLY A 48 -1.99 -6.85 7.95
CA GLY A 48 -1.66 -5.50 7.49
C GLY A 48 -2.56 -4.98 6.37
N ARG A 49 -3.67 -5.64 6.10
CA ARG A 49 -4.68 -5.17 5.15
C ARG A 49 -5.64 -4.23 5.85
N CYS A 50 -6.01 -3.15 5.20
CA CYS A 50 -7.05 -2.24 5.66
C CYS A 50 -8.35 -2.99 5.97
N ILE A 51 -9.00 -2.60 7.06
CA ILE A 51 -10.34 -3.05 7.40
C ILE A 51 -11.34 -2.08 6.76
N PRO A 52 -12.25 -2.53 5.89
CA PRO A 52 -13.29 -1.67 5.33
C PRO A 52 -14.16 -1.07 6.45
N PRO A 53 -14.39 0.25 6.48
CA PRO A 53 -15.24 0.91 7.46
C PRO A 53 -16.69 0.47 7.28
N GLN A 54 -17.46 0.62 8.35
CA GLN A 54 -18.88 0.32 8.28
C GLN A 54 -19.58 1.31 7.34
N GLY A 55 -20.39 0.79 6.43
CA GLY A 55 -21.14 1.61 5.47
C GLY A 55 -20.33 2.07 4.25
N MET A 56 -19.13 1.51 4.04
CA MET A 56 -18.39 1.67 2.79
C MET A 56 -19.28 1.33 1.59
N LYS A 57 -19.31 2.22 0.60
CA LYS A 57 -20.17 2.06 -0.58
C LYS A 57 -19.45 1.42 -1.75
N ALA A 58 -18.16 1.71 -1.89
CA ALA A 58 -17.34 1.18 -2.96
C ALA A 58 -17.08 -0.32 -2.80
N GLU A 59 -16.80 -0.98 -3.91
CA GLU A 59 -16.62 -2.43 -3.98
C GLU A 59 -15.34 -2.86 -3.26
N VAL A 60 -15.44 -3.90 -2.43
CA VAL A 60 -14.31 -4.61 -1.82
C VAL A 60 -14.58 -6.10 -1.93
N VAL A 61 -13.57 -6.85 -2.38
CA VAL A 61 -13.56 -8.32 -2.39
C VAL A 61 -12.48 -8.82 -1.43
N ASP A 62 -12.50 -10.10 -1.12
CA ASP A 62 -11.42 -10.68 -0.33
C ASP A 62 -10.09 -10.67 -1.10
N ALA A 63 -8.99 -10.42 -0.38
CA ALA A 63 -7.66 -10.52 -0.95
C ALA A 63 -7.38 -11.98 -1.34
N ASN A 64 -6.99 -12.20 -2.59
CA ASN A 64 -6.54 -13.51 -3.05
C ASN A 64 -5.13 -13.77 -2.52
N ARG A 65 -5.02 -14.72 -1.59
CA ARG A 65 -3.77 -15.05 -0.89
C ARG A 65 -2.73 -15.77 -1.77
N ASP A 66 -3.12 -16.28 -2.93
CA ASP A 66 -2.17 -16.81 -3.90
C ASP A 66 -1.27 -15.69 -4.44
N PHE A 67 -1.79 -14.46 -4.47
CA PHE A 67 -1.03 -13.27 -4.86
C PHE A 67 -0.49 -12.59 -3.61
N HIS A 68 0.82 -12.73 -3.38
CA HIS A 68 1.43 -12.30 -2.13
C HIS A 68 2.87 -11.84 -2.31
N LEU A 69 3.31 -11.04 -1.33
CA LEU A 69 4.68 -10.58 -1.20
C LEU A 69 5.28 -11.15 0.08
N THR A 70 6.61 -11.25 0.09
CA THR A 70 7.39 -11.64 1.26
C THR A 70 8.21 -10.44 1.70
N GLN A 71 8.22 -10.16 3.01
CA GLN A 71 9.02 -9.07 3.56
C GLN A 71 10.51 -9.36 3.31
N PRO A 72 11.25 -8.51 2.58
CA PRO A 72 12.69 -8.69 2.42
C PRO A 72 13.45 -8.23 3.66
N GLU A 73 14.68 -8.72 3.81
CA GLU A 73 15.70 -8.01 4.59
C GLU A 73 16.08 -6.72 3.86
N VAL A 74 16.16 -5.61 4.60
CA VAL A 74 16.40 -4.28 4.01
C VAL A 74 17.85 -3.88 4.21
N ASN A 75 18.62 -3.87 3.12
CA ASN A 75 19.92 -3.22 3.06
C ASN A 75 19.78 -1.82 2.45
N PHE A 76 19.70 -0.79 3.30
CA PHE A 76 19.46 0.60 2.86
C PHE A 76 20.46 1.09 1.82
N ALA A 77 21.75 0.76 1.97
CA ALA A 77 22.79 1.16 1.03
C ALA A 77 22.61 0.51 -0.35
N GLU A 78 22.29 -0.79 -0.39
CA GLU A 78 22.03 -1.50 -1.64
C GLU A 78 20.78 -0.95 -2.36
N ARG A 79 19.68 -0.77 -1.62
CA ARG A 79 18.41 -0.27 -2.17
C ARG A 79 18.57 1.15 -2.71
N LEU A 80 19.31 2.00 -2.00
CA LEU A 80 19.67 3.33 -2.46
C LEU A 80 20.60 3.30 -3.68
N ALA A 81 21.60 2.41 -3.72
CA ALA A 81 22.49 2.27 -4.87
C ALA A 81 21.73 1.88 -6.15
N ARG A 82 20.71 1.02 -6.05
CA ARG A 82 19.81 0.69 -7.17
C ARG A 82 19.05 1.92 -7.67
N LEU A 83 18.46 2.71 -6.77
CA LEU A 83 17.80 3.97 -7.11
C LEU A 83 18.77 4.92 -7.82
N THR A 84 19.97 5.10 -7.25
CA THR A 84 21.01 5.97 -7.79
C THR A 84 21.41 5.56 -9.20
N ARG A 85 21.62 4.26 -9.41
CA ARG A 85 22.03 3.71 -10.71
C ARG A 85 20.97 3.89 -11.78
N PHE A 86 19.71 3.65 -11.46
CA PHE A 86 18.67 3.52 -12.49
C PHE A 86 17.77 4.73 -12.64
N LEU A 87 17.52 5.52 -11.58
CA LEU A 87 16.56 6.62 -11.63
C LEU A 87 17.21 8.01 -11.62
N THR A 88 18.27 8.22 -10.86
CA THR A 88 18.89 9.55 -10.69
C THR A 88 20.20 9.72 -11.46
N ASN A 89 20.51 8.81 -12.38
CA ASN A 89 21.69 8.87 -13.25
C ASN A 89 23.02 9.02 -12.49
N GLY A 90 23.14 8.41 -11.32
CA GLY A 90 24.35 8.44 -10.49
C GLY A 90 24.33 9.45 -9.34
N GLU A 91 23.34 10.35 -9.30
CA GLU A 91 23.22 11.32 -8.20
C GLU A 91 22.53 10.70 -6.99
N THR A 92 23.22 10.66 -5.85
CA THR A 92 22.67 10.04 -4.64
C THR A 92 21.84 11.08 -3.87
N PRO A 93 20.51 10.90 -3.72
CA PRO A 93 19.63 11.95 -3.20
C PRO A 93 19.81 12.20 -1.69
N ILE A 94 20.17 11.18 -0.93
CA ILE A 94 20.45 11.21 0.52
C ILE A 94 21.47 10.13 0.86
N SER A 95 22.15 10.19 2.01
CA SER A 95 23.03 9.09 2.43
C SER A 95 22.23 7.87 2.91
N ALA A 96 22.89 6.71 2.98
CA ALA A 96 22.25 5.50 3.50
C ALA A 96 21.87 5.62 4.98
N GLU A 97 22.71 6.29 5.77
CA GLU A 97 22.46 6.56 7.19
C GLU A 97 21.25 7.49 7.36
N GLU A 98 21.14 8.52 6.52
CA GLU A 98 19.98 9.42 6.54
C GLU A 98 18.70 8.71 6.11
N PHE A 99 18.78 7.83 5.12
CA PHE A 99 17.66 7.00 4.69
C PHE A 99 17.18 6.07 5.82
N GLU A 100 18.10 5.36 6.48
CA GLU A 100 17.79 4.49 7.61
C GLU A 100 17.20 5.27 8.79
N ARG A 101 17.80 6.41 9.16
CA ARG A 101 17.32 7.27 10.25
C ARG A 101 15.89 7.76 10.02
N ARG A 102 15.61 8.33 8.84
CA ARG A 102 14.26 8.82 8.48
C ARG A 102 13.24 7.68 8.41
N THR A 103 13.66 6.50 7.94
CA THR A 103 12.82 5.30 7.96
C THR A 103 12.47 4.89 9.39
N ALA A 104 13.44 4.85 10.30
CA ALA A 104 13.24 4.50 11.70
C ALA A 104 12.31 5.49 12.42
N GLU A 105 12.33 6.77 12.04
CA GLU A 105 11.40 7.80 12.50
C GLU A 105 9.95 7.51 12.09
N ILE A 106 9.71 7.19 10.82
CA ILE A 106 8.38 6.80 10.34
C ILE A 106 7.91 5.54 11.08
N VAL A 107 8.78 4.53 11.18
CA VAL A 107 8.46 3.27 11.87
C VAL A 107 8.04 3.52 13.31
N ARG A 108 8.80 4.33 14.05
CA ARG A 108 8.50 4.68 15.45
C ARG A 108 7.17 5.42 15.57
N ARG A 109 6.88 6.37 14.68
CA ARG A 109 5.60 7.09 14.67
C ARG A 109 4.43 6.15 14.44
N VAL A 110 4.49 5.31 13.41
CA VAL A 110 3.41 4.40 13.05
C VAL A 110 3.22 3.30 14.11
N LYS A 111 4.30 2.73 14.65
CA LYS A 111 4.21 1.74 15.75
C LYS A 111 3.71 2.33 17.06
N GLY A 112 3.88 3.65 17.27
CA GLY A 112 3.34 4.36 18.41
C GLY A 112 1.82 4.57 18.36
N ASP A 113 1.21 4.43 17.18
CA ASP A 113 -0.23 4.55 16.99
C ASP A 113 -0.91 3.16 17.01
N LYS A 114 -1.76 2.95 18.01
CA LYS A 114 -2.49 1.68 18.19
C LYS A 114 -3.39 1.36 16.99
N LEU A 115 -3.90 2.35 16.26
CA LEU A 115 -4.77 2.12 15.11
C LEU A 115 -3.99 1.64 13.88
N LEU A 116 -2.71 2.02 13.79
CA LEU A 116 -1.85 1.77 12.63
C LEU A 116 -0.84 0.65 12.83
N VAL A 117 -0.56 0.23 14.06
CA VAL A 117 0.51 -0.75 14.36
C VAL A 117 0.40 -2.03 13.53
N ASN A 118 -0.82 -2.48 13.24
CA ASN A 118 -1.10 -3.67 12.44
C ASN A 118 -0.70 -3.52 10.96
N LEU A 119 -0.48 -2.31 10.46
CA LEU A 119 0.03 -2.09 9.11
C LEU A 119 1.38 -2.80 8.89
N PHE A 120 2.19 -2.96 9.95
CA PHE A 120 3.45 -3.74 9.93
C PHE A 120 3.26 -5.26 9.96
N CYS A 121 2.03 -5.76 10.04
CA CYS A 121 1.75 -7.17 9.82
C CYS A 121 1.73 -7.54 8.32
N GLY A 122 1.73 -6.54 7.43
CA GLY A 122 1.91 -6.69 5.99
C GLY A 122 3.34 -6.39 5.55
N VAL A 123 3.61 -6.52 4.24
CA VAL A 123 4.90 -6.14 3.65
C VAL A 123 5.03 -4.62 3.61
N PHE A 124 6.19 -4.13 3.99
CA PHE A 124 6.56 -2.72 3.92
C PHE A 124 7.96 -2.54 3.33
N LEU A 125 8.09 -1.53 2.47
CA LEU A 125 9.31 -1.25 1.73
C LEU A 125 9.69 0.21 1.98
N PRO A 126 10.80 0.47 2.71
CA PRO A 126 11.35 1.81 2.78
C PRO A 126 11.77 2.27 1.38
N ILE A 127 11.32 3.45 0.95
CA ILE A 127 11.64 4.00 -0.36
C ILE A 127 12.16 5.42 -0.25
N VAL A 128 12.93 5.83 -1.25
CA VAL A 128 13.32 7.22 -1.47
C VAL A 128 12.73 7.67 -2.80
N LEU A 129 11.97 8.75 -2.76
CA LEU A 129 11.53 9.48 -3.93
C LEU A 129 12.53 10.63 -4.15
N PRO A 130 13.33 10.61 -5.22
CA PRO A 130 14.29 11.69 -5.47
C PRO A 130 13.56 12.99 -5.81
N GLN A 131 14.28 14.11 -5.71
CA GLN A 131 13.72 15.40 -6.07
C GLN A 131 13.40 15.42 -7.57
N ILE A 132 12.12 15.61 -7.92
CA ILE A 132 11.66 15.70 -9.31
C ILE A 132 10.61 16.78 -9.42
N ALA A 133 10.81 17.74 -10.33
CA ALA A 133 9.78 18.71 -10.68
C ALA A 133 8.77 18.09 -11.65
N ILE A 134 7.54 17.85 -11.17
CA ILE A 134 6.46 17.27 -11.98
C ILE A 134 5.60 18.40 -12.57
N GLY A 135 5.87 18.76 -13.82
CA GLY A 135 4.96 19.62 -14.59
C GLY A 135 3.82 18.83 -15.23
N ASP A 136 4.18 17.83 -16.03
CA ASP A 136 3.25 16.85 -16.61
C ASP A 136 3.57 15.47 -16.04
N TYR A 137 2.60 14.91 -15.32
CA TYR A 137 2.76 13.64 -14.63
C TYR A 137 2.99 12.50 -15.62
N GLY A 138 2.18 12.44 -16.68
CA GLY A 138 2.29 11.40 -17.69
C GLY A 138 3.60 11.46 -18.48
N LYS A 139 4.08 12.67 -18.78
CA LYS A 139 5.40 12.87 -19.39
C LYS A 139 6.52 12.41 -18.46
N THR A 140 6.41 12.68 -17.16
CA THR A 140 7.37 12.21 -16.15
C THR A 140 7.41 10.68 -16.07
N LEU A 141 6.25 10.02 -16.18
CA LEU A 141 6.17 8.57 -16.25
C LEU A 141 6.86 8.02 -17.49
N ASP A 142 6.49 8.50 -18.68
CA ASP A 142 6.97 7.97 -19.96
C ASP A 142 8.47 8.20 -20.19
N LEU A 143 8.99 9.36 -19.78
CA LEU A 143 10.38 9.75 -20.10
C LEU A 143 11.39 9.44 -19.00
N THR A 144 10.94 9.32 -17.75
CA THR A 144 11.84 9.20 -16.59
C THR A 144 11.61 7.91 -15.83
N LEU A 145 10.40 7.74 -15.27
CA LEU A 145 10.15 6.69 -14.28
C LEU A 145 10.03 5.29 -14.91
N LEU A 146 9.19 5.13 -15.94
CA LEU A 146 8.99 3.81 -16.57
C LEU A 146 10.25 3.30 -17.28
N PRO A 147 11.06 4.13 -17.97
CA PRO A 147 12.36 3.71 -18.47
C PRO A 147 13.32 3.26 -17.35
N ALA A 148 13.32 3.93 -16.19
CA ALA A 148 14.13 3.52 -15.04
C ALA A 148 13.69 2.18 -14.46
N VAL A 149 12.37 1.97 -14.31
CA VAL A 149 11.78 0.68 -13.90
C VAL A 149 12.21 -0.43 -14.86
N GLY A 150 12.10 -0.20 -16.17
CA GLY A 150 12.51 -1.19 -17.18
C GLY A 150 13.98 -1.58 -17.05
N ARG A 151 14.88 -0.60 -16.91
CA ARG A 151 16.32 -0.88 -16.72
C ARG A 151 16.60 -1.66 -15.43
N ALA A 152 15.95 -1.29 -14.33
CA ALA A 152 16.14 -1.97 -13.04
C ALA A 152 15.63 -3.42 -13.09
N TYR A 153 14.46 -3.63 -13.69
CA TYR A 153 13.85 -4.95 -13.86
C TYR A 153 14.71 -5.88 -14.74
N GLU A 154 15.13 -5.41 -15.92
CA GLU A 154 15.94 -6.23 -16.84
C GLU A 154 17.35 -6.50 -16.32
N ALA A 155 17.87 -5.63 -15.43
CA ALA A 155 19.13 -5.88 -14.74
C ALA A 155 19.01 -6.92 -13.61
N GLU A 156 17.86 -6.97 -12.93
CA GLU A 156 17.58 -7.97 -11.89
C GLU A 156 17.33 -9.35 -12.49
N PHE A 157 16.55 -9.41 -13.57
CA PHE A 157 16.10 -10.67 -14.14
C PHE A 157 16.60 -10.86 -15.58
N ALA A 158 17.71 -11.58 -15.72
CA ALA A 158 18.31 -11.88 -17.01
C ALA A 158 17.31 -12.57 -17.96
N GLY A 159 17.14 -12.03 -19.15
CA GLY A 159 16.25 -12.57 -20.19
C GLY A 159 14.79 -12.18 -20.07
N ARG A 160 14.37 -11.53 -18.97
CA ARG A 160 13.01 -10.99 -18.81
C ARG A 160 12.87 -9.61 -19.45
N LYS A 161 11.63 -9.17 -19.71
CA LYS A 161 11.35 -7.88 -20.36
C LYS A 161 10.31 -7.05 -19.64
N PHE A 162 10.52 -5.72 -19.70
CA PHE A 162 9.55 -4.74 -19.26
C PHE A 162 8.73 -4.21 -20.45
N TYR A 163 7.41 -4.25 -20.33
CA TYR A 163 6.48 -3.77 -21.36
C TYR A 163 5.67 -2.57 -20.85
N ASN A 164 5.97 -1.38 -21.35
CA ASN A 164 5.09 -0.22 -21.19
C ASN A 164 4.02 -0.24 -22.29
N HIS A 165 2.85 -0.82 -22.01
CA HIS A 165 1.75 -0.85 -22.98
C HIS A 165 1.08 0.52 -23.21
N ARG A 166 1.43 1.53 -22.41
CA ARG A 166 0.92 2.90 -22.52
C ARG A 166 1.97 3.88 -23.08
N GLN A 167 3.10 3.38 -23.58
CA GLN A 167 4.18 4.21 -24.08
C GLN A 167 3.69 5.25 -25.10
N GLY A 168 4.00 6.52 -24.84
CA GLY A 168 3.64 7.64 -25.71
C GLY A 168 2.18 8.07 -25.62
N THR A 169 1.41 7.52 -24.67
CA THR A 169 -0.01 7.85 -24.46
C THR A 169 -0.31 8.48 -23.10
N LEU A 170 0.71 8.73 -22.28
CA LEU A 170 0.53 9.24 -20.92
C LEU A 170 0.57 10.78 -20.84
N ALA A 171 1.42 11.43 -21.64
CA ALA A 171 1.61 12.88 -21.59
C ALA A 171 0.27 13.64 -21.75
N GLY A 172 -0.01 14.55 -20.81
CA GLY A 172 -1.26 15.32 -20.75
C GLY A 172 -2.52 14.52 -20.37
N GLU A 173 -2.43 13.21 -20.20
CA GLU A 173 -3.58 12.30 -20.02
C GLU A 173 -3.66 11.72 -18.60
N VAL A 174 -2.59 11.90 -17.80
CA VAL A 174 -2.51 11.43 -16.41
C VAL A 174 -2.76 12.60 -15.47
N THR A 175 -3.75 12.44 -14.59
CA THR A 175 -4.17 13.45 -13.61
C THR A 175 -4.20 12.86 -12.22
N VAL A 176 -3.91 13.71 -11.22
CA VAL A 176 -4.09 13.33 -9.81
C VAL A 176 -5.58 13.34 -9.47
N VAL A 177 -6.05 12.28 -8.80
CA VAL A 177 -7.44 12.18 -8.37
C VAL A 177 -7.66 13.07 -7.15
N LYS A 178 -8.65 13.96 -7.23
CA LYS A 178 -9.00 14.86 -6.14
C LYS A 178 -9.33 14.08 -4.86
N GLY A 179 -8.76 14.52 -3.74
CA GLY A 179 -8.98 13.88 -2.43
C GLY A 179 -8.07 12.69 -2.15
N SER A 180 -7.21 12.29 -3.11
CA SER A 180 -6.16 11.30 -2.88
C SER A 180 -5.03 11.81 -1.98
N ARG A 181 -4.94 13.14 -1.76
CA ARG A 181 -3.83 13.83 -1.05
C ARG A 181 -2.49 13.78 -1.81
N HIS A 182 -2.45 13.17 -3.00
CA HIS A 182 -1.20 12.92 -3.75
C HIS A 182 -0.55 14.20 -4.28
N GLU A 183 -1.30 15.28 -4.42
CA GLU A 183 -0.75 16.60 -4.74
C GLU A 183 0.25 17.08 -3.67
N ALA A 184 0.03 16.74 -2.39
CA ALA A 184 0.95 17.07 -1.32
C ALA A 184 2.28 16.33 -1.47
N LEU A 185 2.24 15.06 -1.88
CA LEU A 185 3.45 14.31 -2.19
C LEU A 185 4.18 14.90 -3.39
N VAL A 186 3.46 15.23 -4.48
CA VAL A 186 4.03 15.88 -5.66
C VAL A 186 4.73 17.19 -5.30
N ALA A 187 4.13 18.01 -4.43
CA ALA A 187 4.76 19.22 -3.94
C ALA A 187 6.01 18.94 -3.08
N ALA A 188 5.96 17.93 -2.20
CA ALA A 188 7.08 17.55 -1.34
C ALA A 188 8.29 17.07 -2.16
N ILE A 189 8.09 16.22 -3.16
CA ILE A 189 9.18 15.74 -4.02
C ILE A 189 9.75 16.85 -4.91
N ALA A 190 8.97 17.89 -5.24
CA ALA A 190 9.49 19.03 -5.97
C ALA A 190 10.43 19.87 -5.08
N ALA A 191 10.15 19.93 -3.78
CA ALA A 191 10.96 20.65 -2.79
C ALA A 191 12.24 19.91 -2.39
N GLY A 192 12.25 18.58 -2.41
CA GLY A 192 13.44 17.79 -2.11
C GLY A 192 13.16 16.28 -2.00
N PRO A 193 14.19 15.47 -1.69
CA PRO A 193 14.03 14.03 -1.54
C PRO A 193 13.10 13.63 -0.38
N VAL A 194 12.16 12.74 -0.67
CA VAL A 194 11.19 12.23 0.31
C VAL A 194 11.54 10.78 0.66
N VAL A 195 11.67 10.50 1.97
CA VAL A 195 11.70 9.13 2.50
C VAL A 195 10.29 8.75 2.91
N ALA A 196 9.86 7.55 2.53
CA ALA A 196 8.55 7.02 2.84
C ALA A 196 8.57 5.50 3.09
N LEU A 197 7.52 4.99 3.73
CA LEU A 197 7.24 3.56 3.79
C LEU A 197 6.11 3.21 2.81
N TYR A 198 6.39 2.33 1.86
CA TYR A 198 5.40 1.82 0.92
C TYR A 198 4.87 0.46 1.39
N PHE A 199 3.54 0.33 1.47
CA PHE A 199 2.80 -0.85 1.86
C PHE A 199 2.00 -1.38 0.66
N PRO A 200 2.62 -2.19 -0.22
CA PRO A 200 2.04 -2.58 -1.50
C PRO A 200 0.70 -3.31 -1.41
N THR A 201 0.47 -4.09 -0.34
CA THR A 201 -0.71 -4.97 -0.20
C THR A 201 -1.75 -4.47 0.80
N ALA A 202 -1.57 -3.26 1.36
CA ALA A 202 -2.46 -2.75 2.40
C ALA A 202 -3.91 -2.58 1.92
N LEU A 203 -4.12 -2.38 0.61
CA LEU A 203 -5.43 -2.23 -0.02
C LEU A 203 -5.75 -3.38 -0.99
N GLN A 204 -5.17 -4.55 -0.80
CA GLN A 204 -5.42 -5.67 -1.72
C GLN A 204 -6.90 -6.08 -1.72
N GLY A 205 -7.51 -6.23 -2.91
CA GLY A 205 -8.93 -6.54 -3.07
C GLY A 205 -9.88 -5.36 -2.94
N PHE A 206 -9.38 -4.14 -2.83
CA PHE A 206 -10.21 -2.94 -2.88
C PHE A 206 -10.36 -2.48 -4.35
N SER A 207 -11.48 -1.84 -4.66
CA SER A 207 -11.64 -1.07 -5.90
C SER A 207 -10.95 0.29 -5.77
N ILE A 208 -10.63 0.94 -6.88
CA ILE A 208 -10.02 2.29 -6.85
C ILE A 208 -10.89 3.31 -6.09
N PRO A 209 -12.23 3.33 -6.26
CA PRO A 209 -13.08 4.18 -5.42
C PRO A 209 -13.04 3.79 -3.94
N ALA A 210 -12.87 2.51 -3.60
CA ALA A 210 -12.74 2.06 -2.20
C ALA A 210 -11.40 2.50 -1.60
N ASP A 211 -10.31 2.46 -2.37
CA ASP A 211 -9.01 2.97 -1.95
C ASP A 211 -9.09 4.46 -1.56
N LEU A 212 -9.80 5.25 -2.37
CA LEU A 212 -10.02 6.67 -2.12
C LEU A 212 -10.98 6.90 -0.95
N GLU A 213 -12.04 6.10 -0.83
CA GLU A 213 -12.98 6.17 0.31
C GLU A 213 -12.28 5.85 1.64
N GLN A 214 -11.28 4.98 1.66
CA GLN A 214 -10.47 4.69 2.85
C GLN A 214 -9.72 5.90 3.39
N MET A 215 -9.36 6.86 2.55
CA MET A 215 -8.57 8.02 2.98
C MET A 215 -9.31 8.88 4.01
N ALA A 216 -10.66 8.86 4.01
CA ALA A 216 -11.47 9.57 4.99
C ALA A 216 -11.24 9.09 6.44
N MET A 217 -10.79 7.84 6.62
CA MET A 217 -10.56 7.24 7.94
C MET A 217 -9.07 7.17 8.33
N LEU A 218 -8.17 7.38 7.36
CA LEU A 218 -6.73 7.28 7.57
C LEU A 218 -6.13 8.66 7.87
N PRO A 219 -5.11 8.74 8.74
CA PRO A 219 -4.39 9.99 9.01
C PRO A 219 -3.84 10.63 7.73
N ASP A 220 -3.72 11.96 7.71
CA ASP A 220 -3.33 12.71 6.50
C ASP A 220 -1.94 12.38 5.96
N PHE A 221 -1.05 11.82 6.79
CA PHE A 221 0.28 11.36 6.36
C PHE A 221 0.26 9.95 5.70
N VAL A 222 -0.91 9.33 5.59
CA VAL A 222 -1.15 8.07 4.88
C VAL A 222 -1.93 8.38 3.61
N LEU A 223 -1.38 7.98 2.46
CA LEU A 223 -1.89 8.29 1.14
C LEU A 223 -2.08 7.00 0.32
N PRO A 224 -3.04 6.96 -0.62
CA PRO A 224 -3.07 5.92 -1.64
C PRO A 224 -1.92 6.16 -2.61
N THR A 225 -1.45 5.12 -3.30
CA THR A 225 -0.32 5.32 -4.21
C THR A 225 -0.72 5.88 -5.55
N GLY A 226 0.12 6.76 -6.09
CA GLY A 226 0.07 7.13 -7.50
C GLY A 226 0.94 6.17 -8.30
N ALA A 227 1.77 6.69 -9.20
CA ALA A 227 2.74 5.90 -9.93
C ALA A 227 4.20 6.22 -9.54
N LEU A 228 4.43 7.22 -8.68
CA LEU A 228 5.78 7.58 -8.22
C LEU A 228 6.34 6.52 -7.28
N GLU A 229 5.52 6.12 -6.32
CA GLU A 229 5.86 5.20 -5.24
C GLU A 229 6.10 3.79 -5.77
N PRO A 230 5.15 3.15 -6.50
CA PRO A 230 5.42 1.84 -7.07
C PRO A 230 6.56 1.88 -8.09
N ALA A 231 6.77 2.97 -8.86
CA ALA A 231 7.91 3.05 -9.77
C ALA A 231 9.26 3.11 -9.04
N ALA A 232 9.39 4.00 -8.04
CA ALA A 232 10.61 4.07 -7.23
C ALA A 232 10.85 2.77 -6.45
N ALA A 233 9.78 2.18 -5.90
CA ALA A 233 9.85 0.90 -5.22
C ALA A 233 10.26 -0.23 -6.17
N MET A 234 9.76 -0.26 -7.41
CA MET A 234 10.16 -1.24 -8.42
C MET A 234 11.62 -1.09 -8.85
N VAL A 235 12.16 0.13 -8.83
CA VAL A 235 13.59 0.35 -9.06
C VAL A 235 14.43 -0.18 -7.89
N MET A 236 13.99 0.05 -6.65
CA MET A 236 14.72 -0.34 -5.45
C MET A 236 14.55 -1.83 -5.09
N TYR A 237 13.39 -2.42 -5.40
CA TYR A 237 12.94 -3.76 -5.00
C TYR A 237 12.33 -4.57 -6.16
N PRO A 238 12.98 -4.68 -7.35
CA PRO A 238 12.44 -5.50 -8.43
C PRO A 238 12.33 -6.98 -8.05
N ASP A 239 13.23 -7.46 -7.19
CA ASP A 239 13.25 -8.80 -6.59
C ASP A 239 11.99 -9.12 -5.77
N VAL A 240 11.36 -8.10 -5.18
CA VAL A 240 10.15 -8.26 -4.36
C VAL A 240 8.89 -8.01 -5.18
N LEU A 241 8.85 -6.87 -5.89
CA LEU A 241 7.63 -6.37 -6.51
C LEU A 241 7.40 -6.88 -7.93
N ALA A 242 8.40 -7.53 -8.54
CA ALA A 242 8.30 -8.07 -9.90
C ALA A 242 8.81 -9.52 -9.99
N ARG A 243 8.69 -10.29 -8.90
CA ARG A 243 9.23 -11.65 -8.77
C ARG A 243 8.66 -12.61 -9.81
N ASP A 244 7.32 -12.69 -9.90
CA ASP A 244 6.60 -13.66 -10.71
C ASP A 244 5.11 -13.33 -10.85
N GLY A 245 4.38 -14.14 -11.62
CA GLY A 245 2.92 -14.01 -11.82
C GLY A 245 2.05 -14.19 -10.56
N GLN A 246 2.63 -14.52 -9.40
CA GLN A 246 1.95 -14.52 -8.09
C GLN A 246 2.23 -13.23 -7.30
N THR A 247 2.86 -12.24 -7.91
CA THR A 247 2.97 -10.90 -7.34
C THR A 247 1.66 -10.14 -7.58
N PRO A 248 1.06 -9.50 -6.57
CA PRO A 248 -0.13 -8.68 -6.77
C PRO A 248 0.10 -7.58 -7.81
N GLY A 249 -0.96 -7.27 -8.58
CA GLY A 249 -0.98 -6.04 -9.37
C GLY A 249 -0.96 -4.82 -8.45
N LEU A 250 -0.18 -3.80 -8.81
CA LEU A 250 -0.02 -2.57 -8.05
C LEU A 250 -0.75 -1.45 -8.78
N ASP A 251 -1.97 -1.15 -8.33
CA ASP A 251 -2.78 -0.07 -8.88
C ASP A 251 -2.29 1.29 -8.40
N CYS A 252 -2.40 2.29 -9.28
CA CYS A 252 -2.04 3.67 -9.02
C CYS A 252 -3.32 4.45 -8.66
N ALA A 253 -3.94 4.12 -7.53
CA ALA A 253 -5.26 4.61 -7.13
C ALA A 253 -5.37 6.14 -6.98
N ALA A 254 -4.26 6.83 -6.74
CA ALA A 254 -4.21 8.29 -6.69
C ALA A 254 -4.21 8.96 -8.07
N LEU A 255 -4.17 8.20 -9.17
CA LEU A 255 -4.13 8.70 -10.54
C LEU A 255 -5.34 8.26 -11.35
N SER A 256 -5.74 9.15 -12.27
CA SER A 256 -6.69 8.87 -13.33
C SER A 256 -6.00 8.98 -14.68
N TRP A 257 -6.19 7.97 -15.52
CA TRP A 257 -5.82 7.98 -16.93
C TRP A 257 -7.06 7.60 -17.75
N ARG A 258 -7.63 8.59 -18.45
CA ARG A 258 -8.83 8.43 -19.28
C ARG A 258 -10.03 7.80 -18.55
N GLY A 259 -10.19 8.13 -17.27
CA GLY A 259 -11.28 7.62 -16.42
C GLY A 259 -11.03 6.22 -15.82
N GLY A 260 -9.89 5.60 -16.11
CA GLY A 260 -9.39 4.40 -15.43
C GLY A 260 -8.20 4.71 -14.52
N SER A 261 -7.62 3.65 -13.94
CA SER A 261 -6.34 3.75 -13.22
C SER A 261 -5.19 3.21 -14.09
N LEU A 262 -3.96 3.32 -13.60
CA LEU A 262 -2.76 2.71 -14.15
C LEU A 262 -2.27 1.65 -13.18
N TYR A 263 -1.52 0.66 -13.66
CA TYR A 263 -0.97 -0.36 -12.77
C TYR A 263 0.33 -0.98 -13.29
N PHE A 264 1.09 -1.52 -12.35
CA PHE A 264 2.18 -2.47 -12.62
C PHE A 264 1.71 -3.90 -12.33
N LYS A 265 2.14 -4.86 -13.14
CA LYS A 265 1.85 -6.29 -12.89
C LYS A 265 3.01 -7.15 -13.37
N ALA A 266 3.46 -8.08 -12.53
CA ALA A 266 4.31 -9.17 -12.99
C ALA A 266 3.44 -10.22 -13.68
N ASP A 267 3.84 -10.65 -14.87
CA ASP A 267 3.12 -11.60 -15.71
C ASP A 267 4.07 -12.70 -16.17
N GLY A 268 4.16 -13.75 -15.34
CA GLY A 268 5.13 -14.83 -15.54
C GLY A 268 6.56 -14.29 -15.49
N ASP A 269 7.26 -14.35 -16.63
CA ASP A 269 8.63 -13.88 -16.81
C ASP A 269 8.75 -12.44 -17.31
N ASN A 270 7.70 -11.63 -17.19
CA ASN A 270 7.74 -10.23 -17.62
C ASN A 270 7.13 -9.28 -16.58
N LEU A 271 7.46 -8.01 -16.68
CA LEU A 271 6.80 -6.92 -15.95
C LEU A 271 6.08 -6.04 -16.96
N LEU A 272 4.84 -5.65 -16.66
CA LEU A 272 4.08 -4.76 -17.53
C LEU A 272 3.54 -3.55 -16.77
N PHE A 273 3.44 -2.44 -17.51
CA PHE A 273 2.73 -1.24 -17.10
C PHE A 273 1.56 -0.98 -18.06
N ASN A 274 0.36 -0.83 -17.53
CA ASN A 274 -0.85 -0.72 -18.35
C ASN A 274 -1.95 0.12 -17.68
N GLY A 275 -3.05 0.37 -18.42
CA GLY A 275 -4.27 0.95 -17.89
C GLY A 275 -5.22 -0.13 -17.36
N GLY A 276 -5.89 0.15 -16.24
CA GLY A 276 -6.80 -0.75 -15.54
C GLY A 276 -8.20 -0.15 -15.38
N GLY A 277 -9.16 -1.05 -15.11
CA GLY A 277 -10.50 -0.65 -14.67
C GLY A 277 -10.49 -0.19 -13.21
N LEU A 278 -11.65 0.22 -12.72
CA LEU A 278 -11.80 0.72 -11.35
C LEU A 278 -12.30 -0.33 -10.35
N SER A 279 -12.76 -1.49 -10.83
CA SER A 279 -13.40 -2.54 -10.03
C SER A 279 -12.44 -3.29 -9.11
N ALA A 280 -12.98 -3.84 -8.03
CA ALA A 280 -12.19 -4.58 -7.06
C ALA A 280 -11.67 -5.90 -7.65
N ARG A 281 -10.41 -6.24 -7.36
CA ARG A 281 -9.81 -7.52 -7.73
C ARG A 281 -8.93 -8.03 -6.61
N GLY A 282 -9.18 -9.26 -6.15
CA GLY A 282 -8.45 -9.85 -5.03
C GLY A 282 -6.93 -9.99 -5.27
N ASN A 283 -6.49 -9.97 -6.52
CA ASN A 283 -5.08 -10.03 -6.90
C ASN A 283 -4.45 -8.67 -7.25
N TYR A 284 -5.13 -7.56 -6.98
CA TYR A 284 -4.63 -6.20 -7.17
C TYR A 284 -4.76 -5.39 -5.87
N SER A 285 -3.94 -4.35 -5.74
CA SER A 285 -3.90 -3.48 -4.58
C SER A 285 -3.48 -2.07 -4.98
N GLY A 286 -4.22 -1.04 -4.53
CA GLY A 286 -3.81 0.36 -4.65
C GLY A 286 -2.67 0.78 -3.74
N GLY A 287 -2.29 -0.09 -2.78
CA GLY A 287 -1.24 0.13 -1.80
C GLY A 287 -1.45 1.37 -0.93
N LEU A 288 -0.55 1.57 0.05
CA LEU A 288 -0.48 2.81 0.82
C LEU A 288 0.95 3.31 0.89
N VAL A 289 1.13 4.62 0.99
CA VAL A 289 2.40 5.24 1.35
C VAL A 289 2.25 6.04 2.62
N VAL A 290 3.23 5.93 3.51
CA VAL A 290 3.33 6.70 4.76
C VAL A 290 4.53 7.63 4.64
N LEU A 291 4.28 8.94 4.73
CA LEU A 291 5.31 9.98 4.58
C LEU A 291 6.02 10.27 5.91
N GLY A 292 7.32 10.59 5.86
CA GLY A 292 8.11 11.11 6.99
C GLY A 292 7.55 12.36 7.63
#